data_AF-A0A353Q4C0-F1
#
_entry.id   AF-A0A353Q4C0-F1
#
_cell.length_a   1.000
_cell.length_b   1.000
_cell.length_c   1.000
_cell.angle_alpha   90.00
_cell.angle_beta   90.00
_cell.angle_gamma   90.00
#
_symmetry.space_group_name_H-M   'P 1'
#
loop_
_entity.id
_entity.type
_entity.pdbx_description
1 polymer ?
#
loop_
_entity_poly.entity_id
_entity_poly.type
_entity_poly.pdbx_seq_one_letter_code
_entity_poly.pdbx_strand_id
1 'polypeptide(L)'
;MRIISLTCILFFTVSITVFSQNRPFNGLDMNMGNLYRLSNAESRSISPENFTGEKGKGGMAKPDPNAPRNTANATHASRDLGQGWKV
;
A
#
# COMPACT_ATOMS: atom_id res chain seq x y z
N MET A 1 -31.25 35.65 -33.87
CA MET A 1 -29.80 35.31 -33.95
C MET A 1 -29.01 35.70 -32.70
N ARG A 2 -29.19 36.90 -32.11
CA ARG A 2 -28.50 37.32 -30.87
C ARG A 2 -28.74 36.42 -29.65
N ILE A 3 -29.99 36.02 -29.39
CA ILE A 3 -30.34 35.14 -28.25
C ILE A 3 -29.73 33.74 -28.41
N ILE A 4 -29.82 33.16 -29.61
CA ILE A 4 -29.22 31.83 -29.92
C ILE A 4 -27.70 31.88 -29.77
N SER A 5 -27.06 32.97 -30.21
CA SER A 5 -25.62 33.19 -30.04
C SER A 5 -25.22 33.32 -28.56
N LEU A 6 -26.01 34.01 -27.74
CA LEU A 6 -25.78 34.16 -26.30
C LEU A 6 -25.94 32.85 -25.55
N THR A 7 -26.95 32.05 -25.89
CA THR A 7 -27.14 30.72 -25.30
C THR A 7 -26.01 29.76 -25.66
N CYS A 8 -25.51 29.77 -26.90
CA CYS A 8 -24.37 28.94 -27.30
C CYS A 8 -23.07 29.32 -26.57
N ILE A 9 -22.82 30.61 -26.34
CA ILE A 9 -21.65 31.10 -25.60
C ILE A 9 -21.73 30.70 -24.12
N LEU A 10 -22.92 30.75 -23.51
CA LEU A 10 -23.14 30.32 -22.14
C LEU A 10 -22.89 28.81 -21.96
N PHE A 11 -23.37 27.98 -22.90
CA PHE A 11 -23.13 26.53 -22.87
C PHE A 11 -21.65 26.17 -23.07
N PHE A 12 -20.93 26.90 -23.92
CA PHE A 12 -19.51 26.70 -24.14
C PHE A 12 -18.67 27.09 -22.92
N THR A 13 -19.01 28.19 -22.25
CA THR A 13 -18.29 28.67 -21.05
C THR A 13 -18.51 27.78 -19.83
N VAL A 14 -19.71 27.20 -19.66
CA VAL A 14 -19.98 26.20 -18.61
C VAL A 14 -19.22 24.90 -18.86
N SER A 15 -19.02 24.50 -20.11
CA SER A 15 -18.28 23.26 -20.43
C SER A 15 -16.78 23.35 -20.08
N ILE A 16 -16.20 24.55 -20.10
CA ILE A 16 -14.79 24.81 -19.75
C ILE A 16 -14.57 24.72 -18.22
N THR A 17 -15.59 24.96 -17.40
CA THR A 17 -15.47 24.89 -15.94
C THR A 17 -15.69 23.47 -15.38
N VAL A 18 -16.04 22.48 -16.23
CA VAL A 18 -16.24 21.07 -15.85
C VAL A 18 -14.92 20.26 -15.80
N PHE A 19 -13.75 20.89 -16.01
CA PHE A 19 -12.46 20.21 -15.80
C PHE A 19 -12.08 20.11 -14.31
N SER A 20 -12.72 19.19 -13.59
CA SER A 20 -12.23 18.74 -12.29
C SER A 20 -11.42 17.45 -12.47
N GLN A 21 -10.13 17.57 -12.74
CA GLN A 21 -9.16 16.50 -12.43
C GLN A 21 -8.53 16.79 -11.07
N ASN A 22 -9.36 16.78 -10.03
CA ASN A 22 -8.90 16.82 -8.65
C ASN A 22 -8.42 15.40 -8.28
N ARG A 23 -7.26 14.97 -8.82
CA ARG A 23 -6.79 13.58 -8.66
C ARG A 23 -5.93 13.45 -7.39
N PRO A 24 -6.45 12.87 -6.29
CA PRO A 24 -5.62 12.44 -5.18
C PRO A 24 -4.63 11.35 -5.60
N PHE A 25 -3.52 11.32 -4.88
CA PHE A 25 -2.35 10.51 -5.16
C PHE A 25 -2.64 9.01 -5.23
N ASN A 26 -2.01 8.33 -6.20
CA ASN A 26 -2.64 7.19 -6.86
C ASN A 26 -1.77 5.92 -7.04
N GLY A 27 -0.55 5.84 -6.49
CA GLY A 27 0.29 4.66 -6.69
C GLY A 27 0.94 4.55 -8.09
N LEU A 28 0.90 5.63 -8.88
CA LEU A 28 1.73 5.97 -10.06
C LEU A 28 1.56 5.10 -11.33
N ASP A 29 0.30 4.97 -11.76
CA ASP A 29 -0.16 4.32 -13.01
C ASP A 29 0.28 2.86 -13.16
N MET A 30 -0.55 2.00 -12.56
CA MET A 30 -0.45 0.56 -12.27
C MET A 30 -0.16 -0.33 -13.49
N ASN A 31 1.04 -0.22 -14.04
CA ASN A 31 1.54 -1.11 -15.07
C ASN A 31 2.97 -1.56 -14.73
N MET A 32 3.39 -2.67 -15.33
CA MET A 32 4.70 -3.24 -15.06
C MET A 32 5.87 -2.39 -15.57
N GLY A 33 5.61 -1.51 -16.54
CA GLY A 33 6.59 -0.56 -17.06
C GLY A 33 6.99 0.53 -16.06
N ASN A 34 6.31 0.62 -14.91
CA ASN A 34 6.55 1.64 -13.89
C ASN A 34 6.90 1.05 -12.50
N LEU A 35 7.21 -0.25 -12.37
CA LEU A 35 7.50 -0.89 -11.07
C LEU A 35 8.67 -0.26 -10.30
N TYR A 36 9.62 0.33 -11.02
CA TYR A 36 10.75 1.02 -10.42
C TYR A 36 10.37 2.33 -9.72
N ARG A 37 9.14 2.83 -9.92
CA ARG A 37 8.66 4.08 -9.33
C ARG A 37 8.10 3.80 -7.94
N LEU A 38 8.56 4.57 -6.97
CA LEU A 38 8.08 4.49 -5.60
C LEU A 38 6.90 5.45 -5.40
N SER A 39 5.89 4.97 -4.69
CA SER A 39 4.79 5.80 -4.20
C SER A 39 4.91 6.01 -2.69
N ASN A 40 4.19 6.98 -2.13
CA ASN A 40 4.07 7.16 -0.68
C ASN A 40 3.16 6.07 -0.04
N ALA A 41 3.32 4.82 -0.47
CA ALA A 41 2.54 3.69 0.00
C ALA A 41 3.12 3.12 1.29
N GLU A 42 2.24 2.64 2.15
CA GLU A 42 2.60 1.91 3.35
C GLU A 42 2.38 0.41 3.14
N SER A 43 3.44 -0.40 3.27
CA SER A 43 3.31 -1.85 3.21
C SER A 43 2.97 -2.43 4.59
N ARG A 44 1.96 -3.28 4.64
CA ARG A 44 1.60 -4.12 5.80
C ARG A 44 1.41 -5.56 5.34
N SER A 45 1.76 -6.52 6.19
CA SER A 45 1.59 -7.95 5.91
C SER A 45 0.46 -8.48 6.79
N ILE A 46 -0.68 -8.78 6.16
CA ILE A 46 -1.82 -9.42 6.83
C ILE A 46 -1.78 -10.90 6.49
N SER A 47 -1.73 -11.74 7.52
CA SER A 47 -1.56 -13.20 7.40
C SER A 47 -2.22 -13.90 8.60
N PRO A 48 -2.32 -15.25 8.63
CA PRO A 48 -2.87 -15.99 9.78
C PRO A 48 -2.13 -15.78 11.11
N GLU A 49 -0.93 -15.20 11.07
CA GLU A 49 -0.10 -14.86 12.23
C GLU A 49 -0.14 -13.35 12.57
N ASN A 50 -0.65 -12.50 11.66
CA ASN A 50 -0.72 -11.05 11.83
C ASN A 50 -2.05 -10.51 11.28
N PHE A 51 -3.15 -10.80 11.98
CA PHE A 51 -4.50 -10.41 11.54
C PHE A 51 -4.71 -8.90 11.45
N THR A 52 -4.04 -8.10 12.31
CA THR A 52 -4.17 -6.63 12.32
C THR A 52 -3.30 -5.95 11.28
N GLY A 53 -2.37 -6.69 10.64
CA GLY A 53 -1.40 -6.10 9.73
C GLY A 53 -0.46 -5.13 10.43
N GLU A 54 -0.21 -5.31 11.74
CA GLU A 54 0.69 -4.45 12.48
C GLU A 54 2.11 -4.46 11.90
N LYS A 55 2.79 -3.33 12.00
CA LYS A 55 4.14 -3.16 11.45
C LYS A 55 5.11 -4.13 12.14
N GLY A 56 5.80 -4.94 11.33
CA GLY A 56 6.83 -5.88 11.80
C GLY A 56 6.30 -7.15 12.49
N LYS A 57 4.98 -7.38 12.46
CA LYS A 57 4.36 -8.56 13.08
C LYS A 57 4.16 -9.76 12.14
N GLY A 58 4.35 -9.57 10.84
CA GLY A 58 4.32 -10.66 9.87
C GLY A 58 5.63 -11.46 9.87
N GLY A 59 5.53 -12.78 9.73
CA GLY A 59 6.64 -13.71 9.61
C GLY A 59 7.52 -13.81 10.85
N MET A 60 6.96 -13.62 12.05
CA MET A 60 7.72 -13.73 13.28
C MET A 60 7.92 -15.20 13.66
N ALA A 61 9.11 -15.56 14.13
CA ALA A 61 9.31 -16.84 14.79
C ALA A 61 9.37 -16.62 16.31
N LYS A 62 9.22 -17.69 17.07
CA LYS A 62 9.36 -17.64 18.53
C LYS A 62 10.56 -18.49 18.89
N PRO A 63 11.68 -17.87 19.32
CA PRO A 63 12.80 -18.62 19.85
C PRO A 63 12.35 -19.42 21.08
N ASP A 64 12.59 -20.72 21.05
CA ASP A 64 12.29 -21.62 22.15
C ASP A 64 13.31 -22.79 22.13
N PRO A 65 14.22 -22.85 23.12
CA PRO A 65 15.22 -23.92 23.22
C PRO A 65 14.61 -25.31 23.42
N ASN A 66 13.37 -25.39 23.90
CA ASN A 66 12.68 -26.63 24.21
C ASN A 66 11.61 -26.99 23.16
N ALA A 67 11.56 -26.26 22.05
CA ALA A 67 10.57 -26.51 21.01
C ALA A 67 10.74 -27.91 20.37
N PRO A 68 9.65 -28.51 19.86
CA PRO A 68 9.74 -29.71 19.05
C PRO A 68 10.72 -29.55 17.89
N ARG A 69 11.29 -30.67 17.43
CA ARG A 69 12.21 -30.66 16.29
C ARG A 69 11.54 -29.98 15.09
N ASN A 70 12.29 -29.10 14.42
CA ASN A 70 11.88 -28.35 13.24
C ASN A 70 10.80 -27.27 13.44
N THR A 71 10.48 -26.85 14.67
CA THR A 71 9.47 -25.79 14.91
C THR A 71 10.07 -24.44 15.33
N ALA A 72 11.21 -24.40 16.03
CA ALA A 72 11.92 -23.18 16.41
C ALA A 72 13.37 -23.19 15.94
N ASN A 73 13.57 -23.25 14.61
CA ASN A 73 14.89 -23.44 14.00
C ASN A 73 15.83 -22.26 14.17
N ALA A 74 15.29 -21.05 14.33
CA ALA A 74 16.08 -19.83 14.49
C ALA A 74 16.69 -19.68 15.89
N THR A 75 16.18 -20.38 16.90
CA THR A 75 16.47 -20.16 18.33
C THR A 75 17.94 -19.97 18.67
N HIS A 76 18.82 -20.84 18.16
CA HIS A 76 20.25 -20.77 18.47
C HIS A 76 20.96 -19.62 17.74
N ALA A 77 20.54 -19.34 16.50
CA ALA A 77 21.09 -18.25 15.70
C ALA A 77 20.61 -16.88 16.20
N SER A 78 19.45 -16.83 16.86
CA SER A 78 18.81 -15.60 17.37
C SER A 78 18.78 -15.46 18.89
N ARG A 79 19.61 -16.22 19.62
CA ARG A 79 19.63 -16.27 21.10
C ARG A 79 19.65 -14.91 21.80
N ASP A 80 20.31 -13.91 21.20
CA ASP A 80 20.46 -12.57 21.76
C ASP A 80 19.49 -11.54 21.14
N LEU A 81 18.74 -11.92 20.09
CA LEU A 81 17.88 -11.02 19.32
C LEU A 81 16.44 -10.97 19.84
N GLY A 82 15.99 -11.99 20.57
CA GLY A 82 14.60 -12.15 20.97
C GLY A 82 13.70 -12.51 19.79
N GLN A 83 12.37 -12.34 19.93
CA GLN A 83 11.40 -12.65 18.89
C GLN A 83 11.31 -11.50 17.86
N GLY A 84 11.47 -11.82 16.56
CA GLY A 84 11.59 -10.83 15.50
C GLY A 84 11.18 -11.38 14.12
N TRP A 85 11.49 -10.65 13.05
CA TRP A 85 11.21 -11.13 11.68
C TRP A 85 12.10 -12.33 11.34
N LYS A 86 11.49 -13.47 11.00
CA LYS A 86 12.15 -14.77 10.72
C LYS A 86 13.01 -15.31 11.86
N VAL A 87 12.79 -14.82 13.07
CA VAL A 87 13.60 -15.03 14.28
C VAL A 87 12.69 -15.37 15.43
#